data_AF-A0A7R9AI08-F1
#
_entry.id   AF-A0A7R9AI08-F1
#
_cell.length_a   1.000
_cell.length_b   1.000
_cell.length_c   1.000
_cell.angle_alpha   90.00
_cell.angle_beta   90.00
_cell.angle_gamma   90.00
#
_symmetry.space_group_name_H-M   'P 1'
#
loop_
_entity.id
_entity.type
_entity.pdbx_description
1 polymer ?
#
loop_
_entity_poly.entity_id
_entity_poly.type
_entity_poly.pdbx_seq_one_letter_code
_entity_poly.pdbx_strand_id
1 'polypeptide(L)'
;PSNPPGSPACFPFPVPPAASQRGRLHLRLTLDEAPDYLGNSSEWITIKEYPDLVFVQTDKPLYLPGQTVRFRILVLDASLKPLENTVREVWVENPSGIRIAQWMEPSSTTGFVQLQFQLSQEPPLGTWKIRVDARGKSREEEKQFEVAEYILPKYSVAIHPPKVLLGDASTLDLDICARYTHGGAVEGELTLRVEPKISILETLRDDYPGLVKEFNLDLDRYTPIKGCHKASIPAGSLGMDDRELNPSSVNVTATVAEEGTGVRFTESVILEVERNPLEFDFHFTPTHFKPGFVYNGRGFKGNGRPKVARSSGSVPT
;
A
#
# COMPACT_ATOMS: atom_id res chain seq x y z
N PRO A 1 6.81 -26.58 -39.55
CA PRO A 1 7.82 -25.63 -40.08
C PRO A 1 9.16 -25.87 -39.39
N SER A 2 10.12 -26.43 -40.11
CA SER A 2 11.48 -26.68 -39.63
C SER A 2 12.17 -25.35 -39.32
N ASN A 3 12.69 -25.22 -38.09
CA ASN A 3 13.51 -24.09 -37.68
C ASN A 3 14.75 -23.98 -38.60
N PRO A 4 15.17 -22.77 -39.00
CA PRO A 4 16.34 -22.59 -39.85
C PRO A 4 17.63 -23.06 -39.16
N PRO A 5 18.62 -23.59 -39.91
CA PRO A 5 19.88 -24.05 -39.35
C PRO A 5 20.59 -22.92 -38.59
N GLY A 6 20.97 -23.18 -37.34
CA GLY A 6 21.62 -22.22 -36.44
C GLY A 6 20.68 -21.45 -35.49
N SER A 7 19.36 -21.63 -35.57
CA SER A 7 18.46 -21.04 -34.57
C SER A 7 18.43 -21.85 -33.27
N PRO A 8 18.38 -21.19 -32.09
CA PRO A 8 18.24 -21.89 -30.82
C PRO A 8 16.93 -22.68 -30.78
N ALA A 9 17.01 -23.95 -30.36
CA ALA A 9 15.85 -24.81 -30.18
C ALA A 9 15.48 -24.88 -28.68
N CYS A 10 14.18 -24.80 -28.39
CA CYS A 10 13.65 -24.96 -27.04
C CYS A 10 12.96 -26.33 -26.93
N PHE A 11 13.27 -27.06 -25.86
CA PHE A 11 12.66 -28.36 -25.58
C PHE A 11 12.01 -28.32 -24.20
N PRO A 12 10.69 -28.52 -24.08
CA PRO A 12 10.06 -28.65 -22.78
C PRO A 12 10.45 -30.01 -22.19
N PHE A 13 10.74 -30.04 -20.89
CA PHE A 13 10.92 -31.28 -20.14
C PHE A 13 10.10 -31.21 -18.85
N PRO A 14 9.41 -32.30 -18.46
CA PRO A 14 8.65 -32.32 -17.21
C PRO A 14 9.60 -32.31 -16.01
N VAL A 15 9.30 -31.50 -15.00
CA VAL A 15 10.00 -31.52 -13.72
C VAL A 15 9.18 -32.39 -12.76
N PRO A 16 9.69 -33.55 -12.30
CA PRO A 16 8.96 -34.42 -11.39
C PRO A 16 8.83 -33.78 -10.00
N PRO A 17 7.82 -34.18 -9.19
CA PRO A 17 7.75 -33.81 -7.79
C PRO A 17 9.05 -34.21 -7.08
N ALA A 18 9.78 -33.25 -6.52
CA ALA A 18 11.06 -33.49 -5.87
C ALA A 18 10.93 -33.23 -4.36
N ALA A 19 11.43 -34.17 -3.55
CA ALA A 19 11.51 -34.00 -2.10
C ALA A 19 12.52 -32.93 -1.66
N SER A 20 13.40 -32.49 -2.58
CA SER A 20 14.44 -31.49 -2.35
C SER A 20 14.23 -30.29 -3.26
N GLN A 21 14.43 -29.09 -2.71
CA GLN A 21 14.42 -27.83 -3.45
C GLN A 21 15.66 -27.64 -4.35
N ARG A 22 16.63 -28.56 -4.29
CA ARG A 22 17.79 -28.61 -5.21
C ARG A 22 17.86 -29.96 -5.90
N GLY A 23 18.01 -29.91 -7.22
CA GLY A 23 18.23 -31.07 -8.07
C GLY A 23 19.43 -30.85 -8.98
N ARG A 24 20.03 -31.94 -9.46
CA ARG A 24 21.08 -31.88 -10.47
C ARG A 24 20.48 -32.24 -11.83
N LEU A 25 20.47 -31.29 -12.75
CA LEU A 25 20.00 -31.51 -14.12
C LEU A 25 21.16 -32.11 -14.91
N HIS A 26 20.94 -33.30 -15.50
CA HIS A 26 21.88 -33.95 -16.39
C HIS A 26 21.36 -33.86 -17.83
N LEU A 27 22.10 -33.18 -18.71
CA LEU A 27 21.77 -33.06 -20.13
C LEU A 27 22.76 -33.91 -20.94
N ARG A 28 22.22 -34.81 -21.76
CA ARG A 28 22.96 -35.63 -22.72
C ARG A 28 22.42 -35.36 -24.11
N LEU A 29 23.28 -34.88 -25.00
CA LEU A 29 22.97 -34.57 -26.39
C LEU A 29 23.70 -35.56 -27.30
N THR A 30 22.95 -36.13 -28.23
CA THR A 30 23.44 -37.02 -29.29
C THR A 30 22.99 -36.45 -30.63
N LEU A 31 23.88 -36.42 -31.62
CA LEU A 31 23.51 -36.08 -33.00
C LEU A 31 23.20 -37.35 -33.78
N ASP A 32 21.98 -37.47 -34.30
CA ASP A 32 21.52 -38.68 -35.01
C ASP A 32 22.39 -39.02 -36.23
N GLU A 33 22.86 -38.00 -36.95
CA GLU A 33 23.71 -38.15 -38.15
C GLU A 33 25.20 -38.31 -37.82
N ALA A 34 25.60 -38.14 -36.55
CA ALA A 34 26.98 -38.23 -36.09
C ALA A 34 27.04 -38.68 -34.62
N PRO A 35 26.74 -39.97 -34.32
CA PRO A 35 26.56 -40.47 -32.96
C PRO A 35 27.82 -40.38 -32.07
N ASP A 36 29.00 -40.23 -32.68
CA ASP A 36 30.27 -40.03 -31.98
C ASP A 36 30.39 -38.63 -31.33
N TYR A 37 29.58 -37.65 -31.76
CA TYR A 37 29.53 -36.33 -31.17
C TYR A 37 28.53 -36.31 -30.00
N LEU A 38 29.06 -36.43 -28.79
CA LEU A 38 28.30 -36.45 -27.54
C LEU A 38 28.56 -35.19 -26.71
N GLY A 39 27.50 -34.49 -26.31
CA GLY A 39 27.57 -33.38 -25.36
C GLY A 39 26.96 -33.77 -24.01
N ASN A 40 27.77 -33.74 -22.94
CA ASN A 40 27.28 -33.94 -21.59
C ASN A 40 27.46 -32.66 -20.77
N SER A 41 26.40 -32.21 -20.11
CA SER A 41 26.46 -31.11 -19.15
C SER A 41 25.69 -31.47 -17.89
N SER A 42 26.09 -30.89 -16.77
CA SER A 42 25.39 -31.08 -15.50
C SER A 42 25.42 -29.82 -14.68
N GLU A 43 24.25 -29.36 -14.25
CA GLU A 43 24.10 -28.11 -13.50
C GLU A 43 23.20 -28.32 -12.28
N TRP A 44 23.51 -27.60 -11.20
CA TRP A 44 22.63 -27.55 -10.03
C TRP A 44 21.50 -26.58 -10.29
N ILE A 45 20.27 -27.09 -10.25
CA ILE A 45 19.06 -26.28 -10.40
C ILE A 45 18.31 -26.21 -9.07
N THR A 46 17.58 -25.11 -8.89
CA THR A 46 16.66 -24.95 -7.76
C THR A 46 15.26 -25.26 -8.25
N ILE A 47 14.62 -26.25 -7.63
CA ILE A 47 13.24 -26.64 -7.89
C ILE A 47 12.39 -25.94 -6.83
N LYS A 48 11.55 -25.00 -7.25
CA LYS A 48 10.59 -24.34 -6.38
C LYS A 48 9.19 -24.71 -6.81
N GLU A 49 8.42 -25.29 -5.90
CA GLU A 49 6.99 -25.36 -6.09
C GLU A 49 6.42 -23.96 -5.84
N TYR A 50 5.74 -23.40 -6.84
CA TYR A 50 5.01 -22.16 -6.64
C TYR A 50 3.76 -22.47 -5.81
N PRO A 51 3.55 -21.79 -4.67
CA PRO A 51 2.32 -21.95 -3.92
C PRO A 51 1.14 -21.51 -4.77
N ASP A 52 -0.01 -22.13 -4.53
CA ASP A 52 -1.26 -21.67 -5.13
C ASP A 52 -1.58 -20.29 -4.52
N LEU A 53 -2.13 -19.37 -5.31
CA LEU A 53 -2.51 -18.06 -4.82
C LEU A 53 -3.92 -18.14 -4.27
N VAL A 54 -4.10 -17.86 -2.97
CA VAL A 54 -5.42 -17.85 -2.33
C VAL A 54 -5.81 -16.40 -2.02
N PHE A 55 -6.98 -15.99 -2.53
CA PHE A 55 -7.54 -14.67 -2.29
C PHE A 55 -8.84 -14.79 -1.51
N VAL A 56 -8.95 -14.05 -0.42
CA VAL A 56 -10.16 -13.97 0.39
C VAL A 56 -10.67 -12.53 0.38
N GLN A 57 -11.94 -12.36 0.00
CA GLN A 57 -12.58 -11.06 -0.09
C GLN A 57 -13.91 -11.07 0.64
N THR A 58 -14.11 -10.09 1.51
CA THR A 58 -15.40 -9.78 2.15
C THR A 58 -16.16 -8.75 1.32
N ASP A 59 -17.49 -8.70 1.43
CA ASP A 59 -18.32 -7.68 0.77
C ASP A 59 -18.15 -6.29 1.42
N LYS A 60 -17.77 -6.25 2.71
CA LYS A 60 -17.43 -5.03 3.44
C LYS A 60 -16.16 -5.19 4.29
N PRO A 61 -15.40 -4.11 4.55
CA PRO A 61 -14.31 -4.13 5.51
C PRO A 61 -14.78 -3.95 6.97
N LEU A 62 -15.98 -3.36 7.18
CA LEU A 62 -16.57 -3.04 8.49
C LEU A 62 -18.00 -3.58 8.56
N TYR A 63 -18.36 -4.24 9.66
CA TYR A 63 -19.70 -4.74 9.94
C TYR A 63 -20.24 -4.22 11.26
N LEU A 64 -21.55 -4.03 11.30
CA LEU A 64 -22.28 -3.78 12.54
C LEU A 64 -22.64 -5.09 13.24
N PRO A 65 -22.84 -5.08 14.57
CA PRO A 65 -23.53 -6.15 15.28
C PRO A 65 -24.81 -6.60 14.55
N GLY A 66 -25.05 -7.91 14.51
CA GLY A 66 -26.21 -8.51 13.85
C GLY A 66 -26.16 -8.55 12.31
N GLN A 67 -25.09 -8.10 11.66
CA GLN A 67 -24.96 -8.21 10.19
C GLN A 67 -24.43 -9.58 9.75
N THR A 68 -24.79 -9.97 8.53
CA THR A 68 -24.20 -11.14 7.86
C THR A 68 -22.91 -10.73 7.15
N VAL A 69 -21.80 -11.36 7.53
CA VAL A 69 -20.51 -11.30 6.83
C VAL A 69 -20.59 -12.18 5.60
N ARG A 70 -20.41 -11.62 4.41
CA ARG A 70 -20.37 -12.39 3.16
C ARG A 70 -18.97 -12.33 2.59
N PHE A 71 -18.43 -13.48 2.21
CA PHE A 71 -17.08 -13.55 1.68
C PHE A 71 -16.95 -14.62 0.61
N ARG A 72 -15.93 -14.45 -0.22
CA ARG A 72 -15.57 -15.37 -1.28
C ARG A 72 -14.09 -15.67 -1.27
N ILE A 73 -13.76 -16.88 -1.69
CA ILE A 73 -12.40 -17.40 -1.77
C ILE A 73 -12.15 -17.79 -3.22
N LEU A 74 -10.99 -17.39 -3.75
CA LEU A 74 -10.49 -17.76 -5.07
C LEU A 74 -9.12 -18.38 -4.92
N VAL A 75 -8.92 -19.57 -5.51
CA VAL A 75 -7.62 -20.25 -5.54
C VAL A 75 -7.13 -20.32 -6.98
N LEU A 76 -5.92 -19.83 -7.24
CA LEU A 76 -5.31 -19.81 -8.57
C LEU A 76 -3.99 -20.61 -8.58
N ASP A 77 -3.70 -21.24 -9.72
CA ASP A 77 -2.38 -21.82 -9.98
C ASP A 77 -1.34 -20.75 -10.41
N ALA A 78 -0.11 -21.19 -10.66
CA ALA A 78 0.98 -20.32 -11.12
C ALA A 78 0.73 -19.69 -12.51
N SER A 79 -0.22 -20.21 -13.28
CA SER A 79 -0.67 -19.65 -14.56
C SER A 79 -1.89 -18.74 -14.41
N LEU A 80 -2.27 -18.40 -13.18
CA LEU A 80 -3.45 -17.61 -12.83
C LEU A 80 -4.77 -18.26 -13.25
N LYS A 81 -4.81 -19.59 -13.37
CA LYS A 81 -6.04 -20.34 -13.67
C LYS A 81 -6.73 -20.77 -12.39
N PRO A 82 -8.07 -20.68 -12.32
CA PRO A 82 -8.83 -21.09 -11.15
C PRO A 82 -8.69 -22.59 -10.90
N LEU A 83 -8.49 -22.96 -9.64
CA LEU A 83 -8.47 -24.33 -9.17
C LEU A 83 -9.77 -24.66 -8.44
N GLU A 84 -10.39 -25.78 -8.79
CA GLU A 84 -11.64 -26.24 -8.19
C GLU A 84 -11.38 -27.24 -7.05
N ASN A 85 -12.25 -27.23 -6.03
CA ASN A 85 -12.27 -28.18 -4.92
C ASN A 85 -10.91 -28.35 -4.21
N THR A 86 -10.20 -27.24 -4.00
CA THR A 86 -8.87 -27.21 -3.37
C THR A 86 -8.88 -26.73 -1.92
N VAL A 87 -9.94 -26.04 -1.50
CA VAL A 87 -10.13 -25.53 -0.14
C VAL A 87 -10.52 -26.69 0.77
N ARG A 88 -9.70 -26.96 1.79
CA ARG A 88 -9.93 -28.03 2.77
C ARG A 88 -10.72 -27.54 3.97
N GLU A 89 -10.37 -26.36 4.46
CA GLU A 89 -10.96 -25.79 5.65
C GLU A 89 -11.03 -24.27 5.52
N VAL A 90 -12.14 -23.72 6.00
CA VAL A 90 -12.31 -22.28 6.20
C VAL A 90 -12.83 -22.09 7.62
N TRP A 91 -12.31 -21.12 8.35
CA TRP A 91 -12.87 -20.78 9.65
C TRP A 91 -12.79 -19.29 9.94
N VAL A 92 -13.65 -18.84 10.86
CA VAL A 92 -13.72 -17.46 11.33
C VAL A 92 -13.29 -17.41 12.79
N GLU A 93 -12.35 -16.52 13.10
CA GLU A 93 -11.89 -16.22 14.46
C GLU A 93 -12.42 -14.86 14.90
N ASN A 94 -12.86 -14.79 16.16
CA ASN A 94 -13.19 -13.53 16.81
C ASN A 94 -11.91 -12.78 17.24
N PRO A 95 -12.01 -11.55 17.78
CA PRO A 95 -10.85 -10.77 18.21
C PRO A 95 -10.01 -11.43 19.32
N SER A 96 -10.59 -12.36 20.06
CA SER A 96 -9.89 -13.16 21.09
C SER A 96 -9.18 -14.39 20.52
N GLY A 97 -9.21 -14.60 19.20
CA GLY A 97 -8.61 -15.78 18.54
C GLY A 97 -9.44 -17.06 18.67
N ILE A 98 -10.70 -16.97 19.11
CA ILE A 98 -11.59 -18.13 19.25
C ILE A 98 -12.27 -18.39 17.90
N ARG A 99 -12.23 -19.64 17.44
CA ARG A 99 -12.95 -20.09 16.23
C ARG A 99 -14.45 -20.12 16.49
N ILE A 100 -15.23 -19.36 15.74
CA ILE A 100 -16.69 -19.22 15.90
C ILE A 100 -17.47 -19.93 14.79
N ALA A 101 -16.89 -20.08 13.60
CA ALA A 101 -17.50 -20.78 12.47
C ALA A 101 -16.45 -21.56 11.68
N GLN A 102 -16.85 -22.66 11.06
CA GLN A 102 -15.99 -23.57 10.32
C GLN A 102 -16.76 -24.21 9.15
N TRP A 103 -16.10 -24.35 8.00
CA TRP A 103 -16.58 -25.08 6.83
C TRP A 103 -15.50 -26.06 6.39
N MET A 104 -15.87 -27.33 6.28
CA MET A 104 -15.01 -28.40 5.78
C MET A 104 -15.30 -28.64 4.31
N GLU A 105 -14.25 -28.72 3.50
CA GLU A 105 -14.28 -29.04 2.08
C GLU A 105 -15.39 -28.31 1.30
N PRO A 106 -15.47 -26.96 1.39
CA PRO A 106 -16.51 -26.22 0.70
C PRO A 106 -16.36 -26.37 -0.82
N SER A 107 -17.44 -26.77 -1.48
CA SER A 107 -17.44 -27.01 -2.91
C SER A 107 -17.36 -25.71 -3.72
N SER A 108 -16.76 -25.81 -4.90
CA SER A 108 -16.60 -24.71 -5.85
C SER A 108 -17.13 -25.16 -7.21
N THR A 109 -18.07 -24.41 -7.80
CA THR A 109 -18.63 -24.69 -9.13
C THR A 109 -18.00 -23.85 -10.24
N THR A 110 -17.32 -22.75 -9.89
CA THR A 110 -16.74 -21.79 -10.86
C THR A 110 -15.33 -21.34 -10.47
N GLY A 111 -14.62 -22.12 -9.66
CA GLY A 111 -13.35 -21.70 -9.04
C GLY A 111 -13.50 -20.77 -7.83
N PHE A 112 -14.71 -20.35 -7.50
CA PHE A 112 -15.02 -19.56 -6.31
C PHE A 112 -15.77 -20.38 -5.27
N VAL A 113 -15.34 -20.25 -4.02
CA VAL A 113 -16.12 -20.66 -2.84
C VAL A 113 -16.78 -19.41 -2.27
N GLN A 114 -18.11 -19.43 -2.10
CA GLN A 114 -18.87 -18.32 -1.52
C GLN A 114 -19.52 -18.77 -0.22
N LEU A 115 -19.23 -18.06 0.86
CA LEU A 115 -19.68 -18.40 2.21
C LEU A 115 -20.25 -17.17 2.90
N GLN A 116 -21.02 -17.41 3.95
CA GLN A 116 -21.62 -16.36 4.77
C GLN A 116 -21.65 -16.78 6.24
N PHE A 117 -21.45 -15.80 7.12
CA PHE A 117 -21.46 -15.96 8.57
C PHE A 117 -22.33 -14.89 9.21
N GLN A 118 -23.24 -15.28 10.09
CA GLN A 118 -24.13 -14.34 10.77
C GLN A 118 -23.52 -13.91 12.10
N LEU A 119 -23.23 -12.61 12.26
CA LEU A 119 -22.83 -12.07 13.56
C LEU A 119 -24.00 -12.13 14.53
N SER A 120 -23.71 -12.38 15.82
CA SER A 120 -24.68 -12.23 16.90
C SER A 120 -25.12 -10.76 17.03
N GLN A 121 -26.22 -10.52 17.76
CA GLN A 121 -26.68 -9.15 18.05
C GLN A 121 -25.71 -8.40 18.98
N GLU A 122 -24.94 -9.14 19.78
CA GLU A 122 -23.91 -8.62 20.68
C GLU A 122 -22.59 -9.41 20.47
N PRO A 123 -21.88 -9.19 19.35
CA PRO A 123 -20.59 -9.84 19.09
C PRO A 123 -19.47 -9.08 19.80
N PRO A 124 -18.35 -9.73 20.16
CA PRO A 124 -17.14 -9.02 20.52
C PRO A 124 -16.72 -8.04 19.42
N LEU A 125 -16.56 -6.76 19.80
CA LEU A 125 -16.09 -5.72 18.90
C LEU A 125 -14.57 -5.84 18.67
N GLY A 126 -14.10 -5.37 17.53
CA GLY A 126 -12.70 -5.39 17.13
C GLY A 126 -12.47 -6.14 15.81
N THR A 127 -11.21 -6.55 15.61
CA THR A 127 -10.77 -7.19 14.37
C THR A 127 -11.01 -8.69 14.39
N TRP A 128 -11.82 -9.16 13.44
CA TRP A 128 -12.10 -10.57 13.18
C TRP A 128 -11.26 -11.08 12.01
N LYS A 129 -11.06 -12.40 11.94
CA LYS A 129 -10.20 -13.04 10.93
C LYS A 129 -10.93 -14.18 10.24
N ILE A 130 -10.80 -14.23 8.91
CA ILE A 130 -11.16 -15.38 8.09
C ILE A 130 -9.86 -16.06 7.69
N ARG A 131 -9.71 -17.35 8.01
CA ARG A 131 -8.55 -18.15 7.64
C ARG A 131 -8.96 -19.26 6.69
N VAL A 132 -8.06 -19.59 5.77
CA VAL A 132 -8.28 -20.59 4.73
C VAL A 132 -7.09 -21.53 4.63
N ASP A 133 -7.35 -22.83 4.71
CA ASP A 133 -6.43 -23.89 4.31
C ASP A 133 -6.79 -24.39 2.91
N ALA A 134 -5.89 -24.15 1.95
CA ALA A 134 -5.95 -24.73 0.62
C ALA A 134 -4.83 -25.77 0.44
N ARG A 135 -5.23 -27.03 0.19
CA ARG A 135 -4.34 -28.19 -0.04
C ARG A 135 -3.29 -28.48 1.04
N GLY A 136 -3.44 -28.01 2.28
CA GLY A 136 -2.46 -28.23 3.33
C GLY A 136 -1.11 -27.56 3.06
N LYS A 137 -1.09 -26.54 2.19
CA LYS A 137 0.11 -25.71 1.99
C LYS A 137 0.28 -24.87 3.25
N SER A 138 1.51 -24.80 3.77
CA SER A 138 1.84 -24.24 5.10
C SER A 138 1.62 -22.73 5.27
N ARG A 139 1.07 -22.05 4.26
CA ARG A 139 0.75 -20.63 4.32
C ARG A 139 -0.77 -20.47 4.33
N GLU A 140 -1.33 -20.52 5.53
CA GLU A 140 -2.69 -20.06 5.78
C GLU A 140 -2.81 -18.62 5.27
N GLU A 141 -3.74 -18.37 4.34
CA GLU A 141 -4.06 -17.00 3.95
C GLU A 141 -5.13 -16.45 4.90
N GLU A 142 -4.93 -15.23 5.36
CA GLU A 142 -5.77 -14.56 6.37
C GLU A 142 -6.40 -13.30 5.76
N LYS A 143 -7.71 -13.11 6.01
CA LYS A 143 -8.40 -11.85 5.72
C LYS A 143 -9.04 -11.30 6.97
N GLN A 144 -8.67 -10.07 7.30
CA GLN A 144 -9.23 -9.33 8.43
C GLN A 144 -10.44 -8.51 8.01
N PHE A 145 -11.40 -8.39 8.93
CA PHE A 145 -12.53 -7.47 8.86
C PHE A 145 -12.84 -6.92 10.26
N GLU A 146 -13.39 -5.71 10.34
CA GLU A 146 -13.67 -5.05 11.60
C GLU A 146 -15.15 -5.19 11.96
N VAL A 147 -15.45 -5.41 13.24
CA VAL A 147 -16.81 -5.35 13.80
C VAL A 147 -16.84 -4.25 14.85
N ALA A 148 -17.60 -3.20 14.59
CA ALA A 148 -17.73 -2.07 15.51
C ALA A 148 -19.17 -1.57 15.53
N GLU A 149 -19.55 -0.94 16.64
CA GLU A 149 -20.73 -0.10 16.68
C GLU A 149 -20.44 1.17 15.89
N TYR A 150 -20.94 1.22 14.66
CA TYR A 150 -20.71 2.34 13.76
C TYR A 150 -22.01 3.11 13.52
N ILE A 151 -21.97 4.41 13.81
CA ILE A 151 -23.00 5.34 13.36
C ILE A 151 -22.58 5.82 11.98
N LEU A 152 -23.41 5.57 10.97
CA LEU A 152 -23.15 6.08 9.62
C LEU A 152 -22.98 7.62 9.67
N PRO A 153 -21.81 8.15 9.28
CA PRO A 153 -21.57 9.58 9.23
C PRO A 153 -22.60 10.23 8.35
N LYS A 154 -23.30 11.23 8.90
CA LYS A 154 -24.25 12.03 8.13
C LYS A 154 -23.52 12.89 7.09
N TYR A 155 -22.27 13.25 7.40
CA TYR A 155 -21.40 14.07 6.57
C TYR A 155 -19.93 13.63 6.72
N SER A 156 -19.09 14.07 5.78
CA SER A 156 -17.64 13.88 5.79
C SER A 156 -16.92 15.22 5.78
N VAL A 157 -15.78 15.30 6.47
CA VAL A 157 -14.84 16.41 6.41
C VAL A 157 -13.68 16.02 5.50
N ALA A 158 -13.26 16.91 4.62
CA ALA A 158 -12.13 16.72 3.73
C ALA A 158 -11.19 17.91 3.82
N ILE A 159 -9.89 17.65 3.96
CA ILE A 159 -8.84 18.67 3.91
C ILE A 159 -8.18 18.56 2.54
N HIS A 160 -8.19 19.65 1.78
CA HIS A 160 -7.48 19.75 0.50
C HIS A 160 -6.23 20.62 0.67
N PRO A 161 -5.06 19.99 0.90
CA PRO A 161 -3.79 20.69 1.00
C PRO A 161 -3.20 21.04 -0.38
N PRO A 162 -2.12 21.85 -0.44
CA PRO A 162 -1.33 21.96 -1.64
C PRO A 162 -0.71 20.61 -1.99
N LYS A 163 -0.41 20.39 -3.27
CA LYS A 163 0.22 19.14 -3.74
C LYS A 163 1.62 18.93 -3.14
N VAL A 164 2.32 20.03 -2.86
CA VAL A 164 3.66 20.05 -2.28
C VAL A 164 3.72 21.26 -1.35
N LEU A 165 4.18 21.04 -0.11
CA LEU A 165 4.50 22.11 0.83
C LEU A 165 6.01 22.37 0.75
N LEU A 166 6.40 23.49 0.13
CA LEU A 166 7.82 23.83 0.02
C LEU A 166 8.35 24.39 1.34
N GLY A 167 9.61 24.08 1.67
CA GLY A 167 10.26 24.59 2.88
C GLY A 167 10.41 26.11 2.94
N ASP A 168 10.37 26.80 1.79
CA ASP A 168 10.42 28.26 1.66
C ASP A 168 9.06 28.90 1.36
N ALA A 169 7.97 28.14 1.48
CA ALA A 169 6.62 28.66 1.31
C ALA A 169 6.31 29.77 2.34
N SER A 170 5.63 30.84 1.92
CA SER A 170 5.22 31.92 2.82
C SER A 170 3.98 31.58 3.64
N THR A 171 3.08 30.77 3.09
CA THR A 171 1.83 30.34 3.72
C THR A 171 1.53 28.86 3.42
N LEU A 172 0.80 28.23 4.33
CA LEU A 172 0.12 26.96 4.12
C LEU A 172 -1.35 27.24 3.85
N ASP A 173 -1.75 27.10 2.58
CA ASP A 173 -3.11 27.33 2.12
C ASP A 173 -3.90 26.01 2.10
N LEU A 174 -5.04 25.96 2.79
CA LEU A 174 -5.88 24.77 2.92
C LEU A 174 -7.31 25.09 2.48
N ASP A 175 -7.95 24.16 1.79
CA ASP A 175 -9.39 24.20 1.52
C ASP A 175 -10.07 23.05 2.27
N ILE A 176 -10.82 23.39 3.31
CA ILE A 176 -11.50 22.43 4.19
C ILE A 176 -12.97 22.40 3.81
N CYS A 177 -13.49 21.23 3.45
CA CYS A 177 -14.89 21.05 3.06
C CYS A 177 -15.61 20.04 3.96
N ALA A 178 -16.83 20.37 4.36
CA ALA A 178 -17.77 19.48 5.03
C ALA A 178 -19.04 19.32 4.18
N ARG A 179 -19.37 18.08 3.81
CA ARG A 179 -20.52 17.77 2.95
C ARG A 179 -21.30 16.57 3.46
N TYR A 180 -22.62 16.65 3.42
CA TYR A 180 -23.49 15.52 3.68
C TYR A 180 -23.30 14.42 2.64
N THR A 181 -23.67 13.19 2.99
CA THR A 181 -23.62 12.04 2.07
C THR A 181 -24.46 12.24 0.79
N HIS A 182 -25.49 13.09 0.82
CA HIS A 182 -26.29 13.48 -0.35
C HIS A 182 -25.70 14.66 -1.14
N GLY A 183 -24.52 15.15 -0.77
CA GLY A 183 -23.79 16.23 -1.46
C GLY A 183 -24.09 17.66 -0.97
N GLY A 184 -25.05 17.84 -0.07
CA GLY A 184 -25.38 19.15 0.52
C GLY A 184 -24.23 19.73 1.35
N ALA A 185 -24.16 21.05 1.44
CA ALA A 185 -23.19 21.75 2.28
C ALA A 185 -23.57 21.61 3.76
N VAL A 186 -22.59 21.29 4.61
CA VAL A 186 -22.77 21.32 6.07
C VAL A 186 -22.58 22.75 6.56
N GLU A 187 -23.51 23.22 7.38
CA GLU A 187 -23.38 24.47 8.14
C GLU A 187 -22.99 24.11 9.57
N GLY A 188 -22.03 24.86 10.12
CA GLY A 188 -21.47 24.51 11.41
C GLY A 188 -20.22 25.29 11.77
N GLU A 189 -19.45 24.69 12.66
CA GLU A 189 -18.28 25.30 13.29
C GLU A 189 -17.03 24.48 12.98
N LEU A 190 -16.02 25.14 12.39
CA LEU A 190 -14.73 24.53 12.10
C LEU A 190 -13.70 24.90 13.19
N THR A 191 -13.05 23.87 13.72
CA THR A 191 -11.83 23.94 14.54
C THR A 191 -10.68 23.35 13.75
N LEU A 192 -9.61 24.13 13.55
CA LEU A 192 -8.42 23.71 12.82
C LEU A 192 -7.22 23.72 13.77
N ARG A 193 -6.55 22.57 13.87
CA ARG A 193 -5.32 22.37 14.63
C ARG A 193 -4.19 22.02 13.68
N VAL A 194 -3.08 22.74 13.77
CA VAL A 194 -1.92 22.57 12.88
C VAL A 194 -0.67 22.40 13.72
N GLU A 195 0.05 21.30 13.52
CA GLU A 195 1.17 20.86 14.35
C GLU A 195 2.40 20.55 13.48
N PRO A 196 3.47 21.36 13.54
CA PRO A 196 4.72 21.05 12.85
C PRO A 196 5.51 19.94 13.59
N LYS A 197 6.03 18.97 12.84
CA LYS A 197 6.90 17.91 13.34
C LYS A 197 8.37 18.31 13.24
N ILE A 198 8.94 18.65 14.39
CA ILE A 198 10.32 19.12 14.53
C ILE A 198 11.24 17.95 14.91
N SER A 199 12.38 17.83 14.23
CA SER A 199 13.40 16.79 14.48
C SER A 199 14.62 17.41 15.13
N ILE A 200 14.62 17.54 16.45
CA ILE A 200 15.81 17.98 17.20
C ILE A 200 16.67 16.75 17.44
N LEU A 201 17.99 16.87 17.26
CA LEU A 201 18.96 15.81 17.59
C LEU A 201 18.64 15.22 18.97
N GLU A 202 18.41 13.91 19.02
CA GLU A 202 17.98 13.13 20.19
C GLU A 202 18.85 13.32 21.45
N THR A 203 20.03 13.92 21.31
CA THR A 203 20.99 14.18 22.39
C THR A 203 20.59 15.26 23.41
N LEU A 204 19.52 16.04 23.19
CA LEU A 204 19.05 17.03 24.18
C LEU A 204 17.79 16.60 24.95
N ARG A 205 17.24 15.41 24.63
CA ARG A 205 15.98 14.93 25.21
C ARG A 205 16.07 14.63 26.71
N ASP A 206 17.25 14.25 27.19
CA ASP A 206 17.49 13.94 28.61
C ASP A 206 17.81 15.18 29.45
N ASP A 207 18.37 16.24 28.86
CA ASP A 207 18.76 17.48 29.57
C ASP A 207 17.63 18.54 29.56
N TYR A 208 16.73 18.51 28.57
CA TYR A 208 15.61 19.45 28.44
C TYR A 208 14.32 18.74 27.93
N PRO A 209 13.55 18.08 28.82
CA PRO A 209 12.31 17.37 28.44
C PRO A 209 11.15 18.28 27.96
N GLY A 210 11.41 19.55 27.62
CA GLY A 210 10.42 20.54 27.18
C GLY A 210 10.64 21.12 25.78
N LEU A 211 11.58 20.58 24.98
CA LEU A 211 11.94 21.16 23.67
C LEU A 211 11.14 20.59 22.49
N VAL A 212 10.17 19.70 22.70
CA VAL A 212 9.09 19.53 21.72
C VAL A 212 8.15 20.73 21.91
N LYS A 213 8.45 21.86 21.26
CA LYS A 213 7.45 22.91 21.10
C LYS A 213 6.42 22.41 20.11
N GLU A 214 5.40 21.71 20.61
CA GLU A 214 4.15 21.52 19.89
C GLU A 214 3.51 22.90 19.73
N PHE A 215 3.77 23.53 18.59
CA PHE A 215 3.07 24.75 18.22
C PHE A 215 1.68 24.33 17.75
N ASN A 216 0.73 24.27 18.67
CA ASN A 216 -0.68 24.20 18.32
C ASN A 216 -1.09 25.61 17.88
N LEU A 217 -1.12 25.84 16.56
CA LEU A 217 -1.92 26.95 16.07
C LEU A 217 -3.37 26.50 16.11
N ASP A 218 -3.96 26.58 17.29
CA ASP A 218 -5.41 26.54 17.39
C ASP A 218 -5.91 27.84 16.79
N LEU A 219 -6.51 27.75 15.60
CA LEU A 219 -7.37 28.81 15.09
C LEU A 219 -8.68 28.74 15.90
N ASP A 220 -8.56 28.92 17.21
CA ASP A 220 -9.54 28.69 18.27
C ASP A 220 -10.68 29.73 18.27
N ARG A 221 -10.77 30.51 17.20
CA ARG A 221 -11.98 31.25 16.90
C ARG A 221 -12.78 30.37 15.96
N TYR A 222 -13.72 29.64 16.55
CA TYR A 222 -14.87 29.05 15.89
C TYR A 222 -15.16 29.75 14.56
N THR A 223 -14.73 29.13 13.46
CA THR A 223 -14.93 29.71 12.14
C THR A 223 -16.23 29.14 11.60
N PRO A 224 -17.23 29.98 11.31
CA PRO A 224 -18.45 29.50 10.68
C PRO A 224 -18.08 28.92 9.30
N ILE A 225 -18.46 27.68 9.07
CA ILE A 225 -18.28 26.99 7.79
C ILE A 225 -19.64 26.74 7.16
N LYS A 226 -19.74 27.02 5.86
CA LYS A 226 -20.88 26.66 5.01
C LYS A 226 -20.34 25.93 3.79
N GLY A 227 -20.31 24.60 3.88
CA GLY A 227 -19.73 23.76 2.85
C GLY A 227 -18.20 23.76 2.90
N CYS A 228 -17.54 24.81 2.42
CA CYS A 228 -16.07 24.87 2.39
C CYS A 228 -15.52 26.17 2.98
N HIS A 229 -14.33 26.10 3.56
CA HIS A 229 -13.61 27.21 4.15
C HIS A 229 -12.14 27.17 3.73
N LYS A 230 -11.63 28.32 3.25
CA LYS A 230 -10.22 28.47 2.88
C LYS A 230 -9.44 29.10 4.03
N ALA A 231 -8.45 28.39 4.53
CA ALA A 231 -7.54 28.86 5.56
C ALA A 231 -6.16 29.13 4.94
N SER A 232 -5.50 30.21 5.39
CA SER A 232 -4.14 30.56 4.99
C SER A 232 -3.31 30.79 6.24
N ILE A 233 -2.42 29.86 6.55
CA ILE A 233 -1.61 29.88 7.77
C ILE A 233 -0.23 30.43 7.44
N PRO A 234 0.27 31.47 8.14
CA PRO A 234 1.62 31.98 7.92
C PRO A 234 2.66 30.90 8.23
N ALA A 235 3.55 30.59 7.27
CA ALA A 235 4.54 29.52 7.43
C ALA A 235 5.55 29.83 8.56
N GLY A 236 5.83 31.11 8.81
CA GLY A 236 6.67 31.52 9.94
C GLY A 236 6.06 31.19 11.31
N SER A 237 4.73 31.12 11.42
CA SER A 237 4.07 30.67 12.66
C SER A 237 4.25 29.16 12.92
N LEU A 238 4.64 28.41 11.90
CA LEU A 238 4.92 26.97 11.95
C LEU A 238 6.43 26.68 12.09
N GLY A 239 7.27 27.71 12.20
CA GLY A 239 8.72 27.56 12.29
C GLY A 239 9.38 27.05 10.99
N MET A 240 8.74 27.23 9.83
CA MET A 240 9.27 26.74 8.55
C MET A 240 10.49 27.52 8.06
N ASP A 241 10.57 28.80 8.41
CA ASP A 241 11.68 29.73 8.13
C ASP A 241 12.80 29.68 9.18
N ASP A 242 12.55 29.03 10.31
CA ASP A 242 13.50 28.86 11.40
C ASP A 242 14.47 27.69 11.13
N ARG A 243 15.77 27.99 11.15
CA ARG A 243 16.84 27.02 10.87
C ARG A 243 16.99 25.94 11.94
N GLU A 244 16.63 26.25 13.18
CA GLU A 244 16.73 25.34 14.32
C GLU A 244 15.49 24.45 14.42
N LEU A 245 14.29 25.01 14.18
CA LEU A 245 13.05 24.23 14.20
C LEU A 245 12.90 23.35 12.96
N ASN A 246 13.11 23.92 11.77
CA ASN A 246 13.23 23.22 10.49
C ASN A 246 12.31 21.97 10.37
N PRO A 247 10.97 22.12 10.47
CA PRO A 247 10.06 20.99 10.54
C PRO A 247 10.15 20.10 9.29
N SER A 248 9.99 18.80 9.51
CA SER A 248 10.02 17.76 8.46
C SER A 248 8.65 17.55 7.83
N SER A 249 7.60 17.61 8.63
CA SER A 249 6.22 17.55 8.18
C SER A 249 5.30 18.41 9.03
N VAL A 250 4.09 18.66 8.57
CA VAL A 250 3.03 19.39 9.29
C VAL A 250 1.79 18.52 9.32
N ASN A 251 1.30 18.21 10.53
CA ASN A 251 0.03 17.53 10.74
C ASN A 251 -1.09 18.57 10.83
N VAL A 252 -2.12 18.42 10.01
CA VAL A 252 -3.30 19.29 9.98
C VAL A 252 -4.50 18.47 10.38
N THR A 253 -5.20 18.88 11.43
CA THR A 253 -6.43 18.23 11.91
C THR A 253 -7.59 19.22 11.86
N ALA A 254 -8.64 18.90 11.12
CA ALA A 254 -9.85 19.70 11.00
C ALA A 254 -11.02 18.97 11.67
N THR A 255 -11.71 19.65 12.58
CA THR A 255 -12.92 19.15 13.23
C THR A 255 -14.10 20.06 12.90
N VAL A 256 -15.19 19.50 12.38
CA VAL A 256 -16.41 20.26 12.04
C VAL A 256 -17.58 19.79 12.89
N ALA A 257 -18.14 20.70 13.67
CA ALA A 257 -19.37 20.50 14.44
C ALA A 257 -20.58 20.97 13.64
N GLU A 258 -21.55 20.10 13.38
CA GLU A 258 -22.79 20.44 12.67
C GLU A 258 -23.69 21.35 13.52
N GLU A 259 -24.22 22.41 12.89
CA GLU A 259 -25.19 23.29 13.52
C GLU A 259 -26.51 22.55 13.79
N GLY A 260 -27.02 22.65 15.02
CA GLY A 260 -28.28 22.04 15.45
C GLY A 260 -28.16 20.67 16.12
N THR A 261 -27.28 19.77 15.65
CA THR A 261 -27.07 18.46 16.30
C THR A 261 -25.87 18.43 17.24
N GLY A 262 -24.86 19.28 17.01
CA GLY A 262 -23.60 19.29 17.76
C GLY A 262 -22.71 18.07 17.52
N VAL A 263 -23.07 17.19 16.57
CA VAL A 263 -22.22 16.07 16.15
C VAL A 263 -20.93 16.62 15.55
N ARG A 264 -19.80 15.95 15.81
CA ARG A 264 -18.46 16.36 15.35
C ARG A 264 -17.82 15.28 14.51
N PHE A 265 -17.25 15.66 13.37
CA PHE A 265 -16.38 14.80 12.57
C PHE A 265 -15.01 15.44 12.42
N THR A 266 -13.98 14.60 12.47
CA THR A 266 -12.58 15.02 12.45
C THR A 266 -11.84 14.29 11.33
N GLU A 267 -11.01 15.03 10.62
CA GLU A 267 -10.12 14.52 9.57
C GLU A 267 -8.71 15.05 9.82
N SER A 268 -7.69 14.25 9.50
CA SER A 268 -6.28 14.66 9.65
C SER A 268 -5.47 14.32 8.41
N VAL A 269 -4.55 15.20 8.03
CA VAL A 269 -3.62 15.02 6.91
C VAL A 269 -2.22 15.43 7.34
N ILE A 270 -1.23 14.62 6.96
CA ILE A 270 0.19 14.91 7.15
C ILE A 270 0.77 15.43 5.83
N LEU A 271 1.44 16.58 5.89
CA LEU A 271 2.12 17.21 4.76
C LEU A 271 3.63 17.17 4.98
N GLU A 272 4.34 16.41 4.16
CA GLU A 272 5.80 16.42 4.14
C GLU A 272 6.31 17.75 3.57
N VAL A 273 7.29 18.35 4.24
CA VAL A 273 7.93 19.60 3.83
C VAL A 273 9.04 19.27 2.83
N GLU A 274 8.82 19.65 1.58
CA GLU A 274 9.78 19.45 0.49
C GLU A 274 10.78 20.60 0.42
N ARG A 275 12.05 20.32 0.71
CA ARG A 275 13.15 21.31 0.65
C ARG A 275 13.98 21.17 -0.62
N ASN A 276 13.91 20.02 -1.28
CA ASN A 276 14.61 19.71 -2.51
C ASN A 276 13.59 19.38 -3.61
N PRO A 277 12.74 20.34 -4.02
CA PRO A 277 11.68 20.08 -4.99
C PRO A 277 12.19 19.71 -6.39
N LEU A 278 13.51 19.78 -6.61
CA LEU A 278 14.18 19.44 -7.84
C LEU A 278 15.25 18.38 -7.54
N GLU A 279 14.88 17.12 -7.73
CA GLU A 279 15.83 16.01 -7.68
C GLU A 279 16.22 15.59 -9.10
N PHE A 280 17.51 15.30 -9.30
CA PHE A 280 18.02 14.71 -10.53
C PHE A 280 18.27 13.21 -10.30
N ASP A 281 17.44 12.37 -10.89
CA ASP A 281 17.66 10.92 -10.84
C ASP A 281 18.10 10.39 -12.22
N PHE A 282 19.18 9.61 -12.23
CA PHE A 282 19.76 8.99 -13.41
C PHE A 282 19.13 7.61 -13.68
N HIS A 283 17.82 7.56 -13.90
CA HIS A 283 17.16 6.31 -14.27
C HIS A 283 17.59 5.83 -15.66
N PHE A 284 17.86 4.52 -15.78
CA PHE A 284 18.25 3.84 -17.04
C PHE A 284 19.60 4.24 -17.61
N THR A 285 20.51 4.71 -16.78
CA THR A 285 21.91 4.85 -17.16
C THR A 285 22.60 3.48 -17.06
N PRO A 286 23.25 2.97 -18.12
CA PRO A 286 23.91 1.65 -18.08
C PRO A 286 24.96 1.61 -16.97
N THR A 287 24.95 0.61 -16.08
CA THR A 287 25.96 0.51 -14.99
C THR A 287 27.37 0.23 -15.49
N HIS A 288 27.53 -0.07 -16.77
CA HIS A 288 28.79 -0.37 -17.42
C HIS A 288 28.89 0.45 -18.71
N PHE A 289 30.07 1.02 -18.98
CA PHE A 289 30.35 1.71 -20.23
C PHE A 289 31.34 0.90 -21.08
N LYS A 290 31.26 1.06 -22.40
CA LYS A 290 32.25 0.51 -23.33
C LYS A 290 33.28 1.60 -23.64
N PRO A 291 34.57 1.39 -23.37
CA PRO A 291 35.60 2.36 -23.72
C PRO A 291 35.54 2.73 -25.22
N GLY A 292 35.65 4.03 -25.53
CA GLY A 292 35.59 4.55 -26.91
C GLY A 292 34.19 4.75 -27.49
N PHE A 293 33.13 4.40 -26.76
CA PHE A 293 31.74 4.65 -27.17
C PHE A 293 31.11 5.75 -26.33
N VAL A 294 30.21 6.54 -26.93
CA VAL A 294 29.45 7.58 -26.22
C VAL A 294 28.58 6.93 -25.14
N TYR A 295 28.77 7.38 -23.91
CA TYR A 295 27.98 6.96 -22.77
C TYR A 295 26.80 7.93 -22.57
N ASN A 296 25.59 7.42 -22.74
CA ASN A 296 24.36 8.19 -22.62
C ASN A 296 23.64 7.82 -21.31
N GLY A 297 23.36 8.83 -20.47
CA GLY A 297 22.45 8.71 -19.33
C GLY A 297 21.16 9.47 -19.57
N ARG A 298 20.08 9.07 -18.88
CA ARG A 298 18.82 9.84 -18.83
C ARG A 298 18.62 10.32 -17.40
N GLY A 299 18.55 11.64 -17.23
CA GLY A 299 18.17 12.28 -15.99
C GLY A 299 16.69 12.65 -16.01
N PHE A 300 15.98 12.42 -14.90
CA PHE A 300 14.64 12.96 -14.67
C PHE A 300 14.68 14.04 -13.62
N LYS A 301 13.78 15.03 -13.76
CA LYS A 301 13.51 16.05 -12.75
C LYS A 301 12.15 15.75 -12.11
N GLY A 302 12.11 15.29 -10.85
CA GLY A 302 10.87 15.27 -10.04
C GLY A 302 10.64 16.66 -9.43
N ASN A 303 9.43 17.17 -9.14
CA ASN A 303 8.09 16.56 -9.01
C ASN A 303 7.06 17.14 -10.01
N GLY A 304 6.50 16.28 -10.89
CA GLY A 304 5.34 16.60 -11.74
C GLY A 304 5.66 16.77 -13.24
N ARG A 305 5.35 15.70 -14.01
CA ARG A 305 5.57 15.49 -15.46
C ARG A 305 7.04 15.51 -15.91
N PRO A 306 7.54 14.44 -16.55
CA PRO A 306 8.92 14.39 -17.02
C PRO A 306 9.15 15.47 -18.09
N LYS A 307 10.01 16.45 -17.78
CA LYS A 307 10.65 17.28 -18.80
C LYS A 307 12.01 16.67 -19.11
N VAL A 308 12.16 16.15 -20.33
CA VAL A 308 13.44 15.62 -20.82
C VAL A 308 14.43 16.77 -20.92
N ALA A 309 15.42 16.81 -20.04
CA ALA A 309 16.60 17.64 -20.22
C ALA A 309 17.69 16.75 -20.82
N ARG A 310 18.20 17.12 -22.01
CA ARG A 310 19.45 16.56 -22.52
C ARG A 310 20.59 17.44 -22.02
N SER A 311 21.45 16.93 -21.16
CA SER A 311 22.75 17.54 -20.88
C SER A 311 23.86 16.61 -21.36
N SER A 312 24.85 17.19 -22.01
CA SER A 312 26.11 16.53 -22.35
C SER A 312 27.14 16.92 -21.29
N GLY A 313 27.60 15.96 -20.49
CA GLY A 313 28.71 16.14 -19.56
C GLY A 313 29.87 15.24 -19.98
N SER A 314 31.10 15.77 -19.92
CA SER A 314 32.34 15.00 -20.05
C SER A 314 32.85 14.64 -18.65
N VAL A 315 33.28 13.38 -18.48
CA VAL A 315 34.03 12.97 -17.28
C VAL A 315 35.45 13.54 -17.41
N PRO A 316 35.95 14.33 -16.45
CA PRO A 316 37.37 14.68 -16.43
C PRO A 316 38.16 13.41 -16.04
N THR A 317 39.13 13.07 -16.88
CA THR A 317 40.14 12.01 -16.64
C THR A 317 41.15 12.44 -15.59
#